data_AF-A0A950FLQ2-F1
#
_entry.id   AF-A0A950FLQ2-F1
#
_cell.length_a   1.000
_cell.length_b   1.000
_cell.length_c   1.000
_cell.angle_alpha   90.00
_cell.angle_beta   90.00
_cell.angle_gamma   90.00
#
_symmetry.space_group_name_H-M   'P 1'
#
loop_
_entity.id
_entity.type
_entity.pdbx_description
1 polymer ?
#
loop_
_entity_poly.entity_id
_entity_poly.type
_entity_poly.pdbx_seq_one_letter_code
_entity_poly.pdbx_strand_id
1 'polypeptide(L)'
;MMQQKLLIFGLNHQSAPVAIRERLAYAENEIVPALLRLRQQAPSLAEVALLSTCNRVEIIGAGADSMRAAEESLLFLADDRAIAAETFRPALFHLEGRAAARHLFRVGASLDSMVVGEPQILGQVKAAYAQAAEAGTAGLVLHRAFHKAFSVAKHVRKTTLIGHGAVSLSSAAVSLAGKIFDTLGDKTVMLMGAGRMAELTARSLKRLGIETLLITSRTFDNAVALARELGGTAVPYDNFKPYLRMADVVIGSLAVSQPVLGPAEFEIIVKERRYRPTFLIDLGVPRNFDERLNSLENVYLYDIDDLGKVALESRDEREREALRAEPLIELEVDSFMRWLEGLELVPAIKDIRSSIEQLRAGELERHRAWLAGLAPGERARIELMTRSLVNKLLHRVLSGLRDSQNAAAERAYTAAVARRLLCRELNLDDPDTGHNSEDGAFSDALDETGEKEVRAGISMSARRRK
;
A
#
# COMPACT_ATOMS: atom_id res chain seq x y z
N MET A 1 -1.70 19.71 21.91
CA MET A 1 -2.32 18.41 21.53
C MET A 1 -1.30 17.62 20.74
N MET A 2 -1.06 16.35 21.09
CA MET A 2 -0.08 15.50 20.41
C MET A 2 -0.59 15.09 19.02
N GLN A 3 0.31 15.13 18.03
CA GLN A 3 0.05 14.86 16.61
C GLN A 3 -0.33 13.39 16.41
N GLN A 4 -1.46 13.13 15.72
CA GLN A 4 -1.85 11.77 15.33
C GLN A 4 -0.89 11.25 14.25
N LYS A 5 -0.25 10.10 14.53
CA LYS A 5 0.66 9.41 13.62
C LYS A 5 0.03 8.10 13.14
N LEU A 6 0.35 7.71 11.91
CA LEU A 6 0.12 6.33 11.46
C LEU A 6 1.19 5.43 12.08
N LEU A 7 0.79 4.31 12.65
CA LEU A 7 1.65 3.38 13.37
C LEU A 7 1.42 1.97 12.86
N ILE A 8 2.49 1.17 12.75
CA ILE A 8 2.40 -0.25 12.46
C ILE A 8 3.27 -1.01 13.44
N PHE A 9 2.66 -1.97 14.14
CA PHE A 9 3.30 -2.87 15.07
C PHE A 9 3.04 -4.29 14.63
N GLY A 10 4.08 -5.10 14.51
CA GLY A 10 3.84 -6.47 14.10
C GLY A 10 5.10 -7.20 13.75
N LEU A 11 4.90 -8.34 13.11
CA LEU A 11 5.95 -9.19 12.62
C LEU A 11 5.58 -9.78 11.28
N ASN A 12 6.60 -10.18 10.53
CA ASN A 12 6.42 -10.77 9.23
C ASN A 12 7.46 -11.88 8.99
N HIS A 13 7.42 -12.48 7.81
CA HIS A 13 8.33 -13.56 7.42
C HIS A 13 9.82 -13.21 7.44
N GLN A 14 10.20 -11.93 7.39
CA GLN A 14 11.59 -11.48 7.49
C GLN A 14 12.04 -11.34 8.96
N SER A 15 11.13 -10.91 9.85
CA SER A 15 11.47 -10.63 11.25
C SER A 15 11.25 -11.81 12.20
N ALA A 16 10.33 -12.73 11.88
CA ALA A 16 9.93 -13.84 12.75
C ALA A 16 9.92 -15.19 12.02
N PRO A 17 10.37 -16.29 12.64
CA PRO A 17 10.21 -17.65 12.12
C PRO A 17 8.73 -18.08 12.13
N VAL A 18 8.38 -19.03 11.28
CA VAL A 18 6.99 -19.50 11.07
C VAL A 18 6.29 -19.94 12.37
N ALA A 19 7.03 -20.62 13.26
CA ALA A 19 6.51 -21.11 14.53
C ALA A 19 6.00 -19.99 15.46
N ILE A 20 6.54 -18.78 15.36
CA ILE A 20 6.03 -17.62 16.10
C ILE A 20 4.83 -17.01 15.38
N ARG A 21 4.89 -16.92 14.04
CA ARG A 21 3.83 -16.32 13.23
C ARG A 21 2.51 -17.08 13.33
N GLU A 22 2.57 -18.42 13.26
CA GLU A 22 1.38 -19.28 13.36
C GLU A 22 0.67 -19.14 14.70
N ARG A 23 1.43 -19.00 15.80
CA ARG A 23 0.85 -18.83 17.13
C ARG A 23 0.18 -17.46 17.32
N LEU A 24 0.59 -16.45 16.55
CA LEU A 24 0.01 -15.11 16.60
C LEU A 24 -1.05 -14.86 15.51
N ALA A 25 -1.23 -15.79 14.57
CA ALA A 25 -2.12 -15.62 13.43
C ALA A 25 -3.60 -15.71 13.83
N TYR A 26 -4.40 -14.82 13.27
CA TYR A 26 -5.85 -14.76 13.44
C TYR A 26 -6.57 -15.43 12.27
N ALA A 27 -7.57 -16.27 12.59
CA ALA A 27 -8.56 -16.72 11.63
C ALA A 27 -9.55 -15.59 11.31
N GLU A 28 -10.21 -15.65 10.16
CA GLU A 28 -11.06 -14.56 9.65
C GLU A 28 -12.20 -14.17 10.61
N ASN A 29 -12.81 -15.16 11.26
CA ASN A 29 -13.87 -14.98 12.25
C ASN A 29 -13.37 -14.46 13.62
N GLU A 30 -12.06 -14.46 13.88
CA GLU A 30 -11.46 -13.98 15.13
C GLU A 30 -11.11 -12.49 15.06
N ILE A 31 -10.94 -11.94 13.85
CA ILE A 31 -10.37 -10.60 13.65
C ILE A 31 -11.28 -9.50 14.24
N VAL A 32 -12.57 -9.50 13.93
CA VAL A 32 -13.50 -8.47 14.44
C VAL A 32 -13.59 -8.48 15.98
N PRO A 33 -13.80 -9.64 16.66
CA PRO A 33 -13.73 -9.71 18.11
C PRO A 33 -12.40 -9.23 18.69
N ALA A 34 -11.27 -9.58 18.05
CA ALA A 34 -9.94 -9.15 18.46
C ALA A 34 -9.76 -7.63 18.35
N LEU A 35 -10.24 -7.02 17.27
CA LEU A 35 -10.21 -5.57 17.08
C LEU A 35 -10.96 -4.82 18.18
N LEU A 36 -12.13 -5.32 18.60
CA LEU A 36 -12.90 -4.71 19.69
C LEU A 36 -12.16 -4.80 21.04
N ARG A 37 -11.52 -5.94 21.33
CA ARG A 37 -10.66 -6.09 22.53
C ARG A 37 -9.44 -5.18 22.46
N LEU A 38 -8.77 -5.12 21.31
CA LEU A 38 -7.62 -4.24 21.09
C LEU A 38 -7.99 -2.77 21.31
N ARG A 39 -9.15 -2.30 20.82
CA ARG A 39 -9.60 -0.92 21.07
C ARG A 39 -9.77 -0.61 22.56
N GLN A 40 -10.14 -1.59 23.38
CA GLN A 40 -10.31 -1.43 24.82
C GLN A 40 -8.97 -1.47 25.56
N GLN A 41 -8.05 -2.34 25.14
CA GLN A 41 -6.76 -2.54 25.81
C GLN A 41 -5.67 -1.57 25.36
N ALA A 42 -5.80 -0.98 24.16
CA ALA A 42 -4.87 -0.01 23.61
C ALA A 42 -5.52 1.38 23.42
N PRO A 43 -5.83 2.11 24.51
CA PRO A 43 -6.46 3.43 24.44
C PRO A 43 -5.57 4.48 23.74
N SER A 44 -4.26 4.25 23.63
CA SER A 44 -3.34 5.15 22.93
C SER A 44 -3.55 5.15 21.41
N LEU A 45 -4.23 4.14 20.87
CA LEU A 45 -4.65 4.06 19.48
C LEU A 45 -6.08 4.58 19.35
N ALA A 46 -6.29 5.65 18.58
CA ALA A 46 -7.61 6.18 18.26
C ALA A 46 -8.34 5.34 17.20
N GLU A 47 -7.58 4.74 16.29
CA GLU A 47 -8.05 3.90 15.20
C GLU A 47 -7.17 2.65 15.14
N VAL A 48 -7.73 1.48 14.84
CA VAL A 48 -6.97 0.22 14.69
C VAL A 48 -7.53 -0.64 13.56
N ALA A 49 -6.65 -1.41 12.94
CA ALA A 49 -6.92 -2.49 12.01
C ALA A 49 -5.90 -3.61 12.24
N LEU A 50 -6.25 -4.83 11.85
CA LEU A 50 -5.42 -6.02 12.06
C LEU A 50 -5.28 -6.75 10.73
N LEU A 51 -4.05 -6.85 10.25
CA LEU A 51 -3.69 -7.61 9.06
C LEU A 51 -3.03 -8.92 9.49
N SER A 52 -3.77 -10.01 9.38
CA SER A 52 -3.30 -11.36 9.67
C SER A 52 -3.27 -12.20 8.40
N THR A 53 -2.10 -12.74 8.07
CA THR A 53 -1.89 -13.67 6.95
C THR A 53 -0.89 -14.75 7.38
N CYS A 54 -0.65 -15.76 6.53
CA CYS A 54 0.38 -16.77 6.78
C CYS A 54 1.80 -16.19 6.94
N ASN A 55 2.03 -14.96 6.44
CA ASN A 55 3.34 -14.33 6.37
C ASN A 55 3.48 -13.09 7.26
N ARG A 56 2.41 -12.61 7.90
CA ARG A 56 2.47 -11.44 8.79
C ARG A 56 1.29 -11.35 9.75
N VAL A 57 1.55 -10.73 10.89
CA VAL A 57 0.55 -10.29 11.85
C VAL A 57 0.91 -8.84 12.20
N GLU A 58 0.09 -7.90 11.75
CA GLU A 58 0.36 -6.47 11.86
C GLU A 58 -0.87 -5.72 12.38
N ILE A 59 -0.69 -5.04 13.51
CA ILE A 59 -1.61 -4.02 14.01
C ILE A 59 -1.26 -2.71 13.32
N ILE A 60 -2.22 -2.17 12.58
CA ILE A 60 -2.13 -0.88 11.89
C ILE A 60 -3.00 0.09 12.67
N GLY A 61 -2.44 1.17 13.21
CA GLY A 61 -3.17 2.08 14.07
C GLY A 61 -2.90 3.55 13.79
N ALA A 62 -3.76 4.41 14.33
CA ALA A 62 -3.50 5.84 14.41
C ALA A 62 -3.46 6.26 15.87
N GLY A 63 -2.37 6.88 16.31
CA GLY A 63 -2.17 7.26 17.71
C GLY A 63 -1.14 8.37 17.86
N ALA A 64 -1.20 9.08 18.99
CA ALA A 64 -0.30 10.20 19.24
C ALA A 64 0.93 9.81 20.06
N ASP A 65 0.75 8.91 21.04
CA ASP A 65 1.83 8.32 21.84
C ASP A 65 2.25 6.98 21.24
N SER A 66 3.26 7.05 20.37
CA SER A 66 3.75 5.91 19.60
C SER A 66 4.38 4.83 20.49
N MET A 67 5.12 5.20 21.53
CA MET A 67 5.77 4.23 22.43
C MET A 67 4.76 3.50 23.30
N ARG A 68 3.79 4.24 23.84
CA ARG A 68 2.72 3.64 24.63
C ARG A 68 1.82 2.74 23.79
N ALA A 69 1.47 3.17 22.58
CA ALA A 69 0.75 2.33 21.62
C ALA A 69 1.51 1.04 21.27
N ALA A 70 2.85 1.09 21.20
CA ALA A 70 3.69 -0.08 20.95
C ALA A 70 3.57 -1.11 22.07
N GLU A 71 3.74 -0.66 23.32
CA GLU A 71 3.68 -1.53 24.49
C GLU A 71 2.27 -2.09 24.69
N GLU A 72 1.23 -1.27 24.54
CA GLU A 72 -0.18 -1.71 24.59
C GLU A 72 -0.49 -2.75 23.50
N SER A 73 0.03 -2.57 22.29
CA SER A 73 -0.14 -3.54 21.18
C SER A 73 0.59 -4.86 21.45
N LEU A 74 1.78 -4.81 22.04
CA LEU A 74 2.52 -5.99 22.44
C LEU A 74 1.78 -6.77 23.52
N LEU A 75 1.35 -6.10 24.58
CA LEU A 75 0.62 -6.72 25.69
C LEU A 75 -0.69 -7.33 25.20
N PHE A 76 -1.42 -6.63 24.33
CA PHE A 76 -2.62 -7.18 23.68
C PHE A 76 -2.30 -8.49 22.94
N LEU A 77 -1.27 -8.52 22.09
CA LEU A 77 -0.92 -9.73 21.35
C LEU A 77 -0.50 -10.88 22.28
N ALA A 78 0.20 -10.56 23.38
CA ALA A 78 0.61 -11.54 24.37
C ALA A 78 -0.60 -12.16 25.10
N ASP A 79 -1.51 -11.31 25.56
CA ASP A 79 -2.71 -11.72 26.30
C ASP A 79 -3.71 -12.46 25.41
N ASP A 80 -4.02 -11.91 24.24
CA ASP A 80 -5.02 -12.46 23.31
C ASP A 80 -4.60 -13.82 22.74
N ARG A 81 -3.29 -14.06 22.61
CA ARG A 81 -2.73 -15.32 22.10
C ARG A 81 -2.18 -16.24 23.18
N ALA A 82 -2.24 -15.84 24.44
CA ALA A 82 -1.66 -16.56 25.57
C ALA A 82 -0.19 -16.94 25.33
N ILE A 83 0.62 -15.97 24.88
CA ILE A 83 2.06 -16.13 24.62
C ILE A 83 2.80 -15.09 25.45
N ALA A 84 3.81 -15.50 26.21
CA ALA A 84 4.68 -14.54 26.91
C ALA A 84 5.30 -13.55 25.91
N ALA A 85 5.16 -12.25 26.18
CA ALA A 85 5.60 -11.16 25.30
C ALA A 85 7.07 -11.32 24.85
N GLU A 86 7.92 -11.78 25.76
CA GLU A 86 9.36 -12.00 25.63
C GLU A 86 9.68 -13.02 24.53
N THR A 87 8.74 -13.92 24.21
CA THR A 87 8.89 -14.94 23.17
C THR A 87 8.97 -14.32 21.78
N PHE A 88 8.28 -13.21 21.54
CA PHE A 88 8.15 -12.60 20.21
C PHE A 88 8.52 -11.12 20.13
N ARG A 89 8.70 -10.44 21.28
CA ARG A 89 9.17 -9.04 21.36
C ARG A 89 10.41 -8.76 20.48
N PRO A 90 11.46 -9.62 20.43
CA PRO A 90 12.63 -9.37 19.58
C PRO A 90 12.34 -9.39 18.08
N ALA A 91 11.25 -10.05 17.66
CA ALA A 91 10.84 -10.19 16.27
C ALA A 91 9.83 -9.12 15.83
N LEU A 92 9.32 -8.31 16.77
CA LEU A 92 8.40 -7.22 16.45
C LEU A 92 9.17 -6.03 15.89
N PHE A 93 8.63 -5.48 14.81
CA PHE A 93 9.01 -4.17 14.33
C PHE A 93 7.96 -3.13 14.71
N HIS A 94 8.41 -1.89 14.79
CA HIS A 94 7.58 -0.72 15.02
C HIS A 94 7.94 0.34 13.98
N LEU A 95 6.94 0.76 13.20
CA LEU A 95 7.07 1.80 12.20
C LEU A 95 6.12 2.95 12.52
N GLU A 96 6.59 4.19 12.33
CA GLU A 96 5.80 5.40 12.53
C GLU A 96 5.78 6.31 11.30
N GLY A 97 4.68 7.06 11.14
CA GLY A 97 4.50 8.11 10.16
C GLY A 97 4.84 7.66 8.74
N ARG A 98 5.90 8.25 8.18
CA ARG A 98 6.37 7.97 6.81
C ARG A 98 6.70 6.49 6.61
N ALA A 99 7.39 5.87 7.57
CA ALA A 99 7.83 4.48 7.48
C ALA A 99 6.62 3.53 7.49
N ALA A 100 5.63 3.80 8.35
CA ALA A 100 4.38 3.06 8.40
C ALA A 100 3.59 3.17 7.09
N ALA A 101 3.45 4.38 6.54
CA ALA A 101 2.76 4.61 5.27
C ALA A 101 3.46 3.88 4.12
N ARG A 102 4.79 4.00 4.03
CA ARG A 102 5.60 3.31 3.02
C ARG A 102 5.40 1.79 3.12
N HIS A 103 5.48 1.23 4.33
CA HIS A 103 5.27 -0.20 4.56
C HIS A 103 3.90 -0.67 4.09
N LEU A 104 2.82 0.00 4.52
CA LEU A 104 1.45 -0.36 4.12
C LEU A 104 1.28 -0.33 2.59
N PHE A 105 1.86 0.67 1.92
CA PHE A 105 1.77 0.81 0.46
C PHE A 105 2.57 -0.27 -0.26
N ARG A 106 3.76 -0.63 0.25
CA ARG A 106 4.58 -1.74 -0.24
C ARG A 106 3.87 -3.08 -0.07
N VAL A 107 3.28 -3.33 1.10
CA VAL A 107 2.49 -4.54 1.38
C VAL A 107 1.30 -4.62 0.42
N GLY A 108 0.51 -3.56 0.27
CA GLY A 108 -0.60 -3.51 -0.68
C GLY A 108 -0.19 -3.76 -2.13
N ALA A 109 0.99 -3.26 -2.53
CA ALA A 109 1.59 -3.49 -3.85
C ALA A 109 2.30 -4.86 -3.98
N SER A 110 2.31 -5.68 -2.91
CA SER A 110 2.99 -6.98 -2.83
C SER A 110 4.51 -6.91 -3.06
N LEU A 111 5.15 -5.77 -2.74
CA LEU A 111 6.60 -5.62 -2.80
C LEU A 111 7.33 -6.19 -1.58
N ASP A 112 6.59 -6.40 -0.49
CA ASP A 112 7.12 -6.89 0.78
C ASP A 112 6.64 -8.33 1.08
N SER A 113 6.27 -9.09 0.06
CA SER A 113 5.80 -10.47 0.19
C SER A 113 6.92 -11.47 -0.09
N MET A 114 6.89 -12.62 0.59
CA MET A 114 7.79 -13.76 0.32
C MET A 114 7.78 -14.12 -1.18
N VAL A 115 6.61 -13.98 -1.82
CA VAL A 115 6.46 -13.95 -3.27
C VAL A 115 6.07 -12.53 -3.69
N VAL A 116 7.04 -11.78 -4.21
CA VAL A 116 6.78 -10.43 -4.76
C VAL A 116 5.79 -10.52 -5.91
N GLY A 117 4.72 -9.72 -5.85
CA GLY A 117 3.68 -9.63 -6.90
C GLY A 117 2.50 -10.58 -6.75
N GLU A 118 2.37 -11.27 -5.61
CA GLU A 118 1.25 -12.15 -5.32
C GLU A 118 -0.11 -11.39 -5.41
N PRO A 119 -1.04 -11.83 -6.28
CA PRO A 119 -2.31 -11.13 -6.50
C PRO A 119 -3.16 -11.00 -5.22
N GLN A 120 -3.03 -11.99 -4.33
CA GLN A 120 -3.89 -12.22 -3.17
C GLN A 120 -3.66 -11.23 -2.01
N ILE A 121 -2.46 -10.66 -1.89
CA ILE A 121 -2.10 -9.75 -0.78
C ILE A 121 -2.97 -8.49 -0.78
N LEU A 122 -3.21 -7.89 -1.95
CA LEU A 122 -4.13 -6.75 -2.05
C LEU A 122 -5.55 -7.11 -1.61
N GLY A 123 -5.98 -8.35 -1.86
CA GLY A 123 -7.26 -8.88 -1.36
C GLY A 123 -7.29 -8.94 0.16
N GLN A 124 -6.23 -9.45 0.78
CA GLN A 124 -6.09 -9.55 2.24
C GLN A 124 -6.04 -8.17 2.90
N VAL A 125 -5.32 -7.20 2.33
CA VAL A 125 -5.29 -5.81 2.84
C VAL A 125 -6.68 -5.17 2.75
N LYS A 126 -7.46 -5.46 1.69
CA LYS A 126 -8.86 -5.03 1.58
C LYS A 126 -9.78 -5.70 2.61
N ALA A 127 -9.58 -6.98 2.88
CA ALA A 127 -10.34 -7.71 3.89
C ALA A 127 -10.07 -7.15 5.29
N ALA A 128 -8.80 -6.94 5.66
CA ALA A 128 -8.41 -6.31 6.92
C ALA A 128 -9.05 -4.92 7.11
N TYR A 129 -9.07 -4.10 6.04
CA TYR A 129 -9.78 -2.84 6.04
C TYR A 129 -11.29 -3.00 6.25
N ALA A 130 -11.93 -3.92 5.52
CA ALA A 130 -13.37 -4.16 5.62
C ALA A 130 -13.76 -4.59 7.04
N GLN A 131 -13.00 -5.49 7.65
CA GLN A 131 -13.19 -5.95 9.03
C GLN A 131 -13.02 -4.80 10.03
N ALA A 132 -12.00 -3.96 9.86
CA ALA A 132 -11.79 -2.79 10.72
C ALA A 132 -12.93 -1.76 10.60
N ALA A 133 -13.46 -1.56 9.39
CA ALA A 133 -14.60 -0.69 9.14
C ALA A 133 -15.91 -1.26 9.71
N GLU A 134 -16.14 -2.56 9.57
CA GLU A 134 -17.29 -3.27 10.15
C GLU A 134 -17.29 -3.18 11.68
N ALA A 135 -16.12 -3.36 12.30
CA ALA A 135 -15.94 -3.23 13.74
C ALA A 135 -16.02 -1.77 14.26
N GLY A 136 -16.14 -0.77 13.37
CA GLY A 136 -16.13 0.65 13.74
C GLY A 136 -14.79 1.13 14.31
N THR A 137 -13.70 0.43 13.97
CA THR A 137 -12.35 0.67 14.52
C THR A 137 -11.43 1.45 13.58
N ALA A 138 -11.78 1.51 12.29
CA ALA A 138 -11.15 2.41 11.33
C ALA A 138 -11.80 3.81 11.38
N GLY A 139 -10.98 4.86 11.41
CA GLY A 139 -11.43 6.24 11.35
C GLY A 139 -10.82 7.00 10.17
N LEU A 140 -10.73 8.32 10.29
CA LEU A 140 -10.30 9.20 9.21
C LEU A 140 -8.91 8.82 8.65
N VAL A 141 -7.95 8.52 9.53
CA VAL A 141 -6.56 8.24 9.15
C VAL A 141 -6.47 6.89 8.45
N LEU A 142 -7.03 5.84 9.03
CA LEU A 142 -7.01 4.49 8.47
C LEU A 142 -7.83 4.39 7.20
N HIS A 143 -9.03 5.01 7.12
CA HIS A 143 -9.78 5.09 5.86
C HIS A 143 -8.91 5.66 4.74
N ARG A 144 -8.24 6.79 4.99
CA ARG A 144 -7.37 7.40 3.97
C ARG A 144 -6.16 6.51 3.64
N ALA A 145 -5.50 5.95 4.64
CA ALA A 145 -4.31 5.12 4.47
C ALA A 145 -4.59 3.87 3.63
N PHE A 146 -5.64 3.12 3.95
CA PHE A 146 -6.02 1.91 3.21
C PHE A 146 -6.47 2.22 1.78
N HIS A 147 -7.31 3.24 1.57
CA HIS A 147 -7.72 3.63 0.21
C HIS A 147 -6.54 4.10 -0.64
N LYS A 148 -5.59 4.80 -0.03
CA LYS A 148 -4.33 5.17 -0.69
C LYS A 148 -3.52 3.93 -1.05
N ALA A 149 -3.36 2.98 -0.13
CA ALA A 149 -2.69 1.70 -0.39
C ALA A 149 -3.33 0.94 -1.56
N PHE A 150 -4.66 0.90 -1.66
CA PHE A 150 -5.36 0.27 -2.80
C PHE A 150 -5.06 0.98 -4.12
N SER A 151 -5.09 2.31 -4.11
CA SER A 151 -4.81 3.11 -5.30
C SER A 151 -3.36 2.97 -5.75
N VAL A 152 -2.41 2.98 -4.81
CA VAL A 152 -0.98 2.77 -5.07
C VAL A 152 -0.76 1.38 -5.65
N ALA A 153 -1.33 0.34 -5.04
CA ALA A 153 -1.21 -1.03 -5.53
C ALA A 153 -1.74 -1.17 -6.97
N LYS A 154 -2.88 -0.53 -7.28
CA LYS A 154 -3.43 -0.50 -8.64
C LYS A 154 -2.52 0.26 -9.62
N HIS A 155 -1.92 1.37 -9.18
CA HIS A 155 -0.98 2.14 -9.99
C HIS A 155 0.28 1.33 -10.29
N VAL A 156 0.91 0.76 -9.26
CA VAL A 156 2.11 -0.09 -9.40
C VAL A 156 1.82 -1.24 -10.37
N ARG A 157 0.72 -1.99 -10.18
CA ARG A 157 0.36 -3.11 -11.07
C ARG A 157 0.08 -2.68 -12.53
N LYS A 158 -0.34 -1.44 -12.77
CA LYS A 158 -0.58 -0.91 -14.11
C LYS A 158 0.71 -0.47 -14.80
N THR A 159 1.66 0.04 -14.01
CA THR A 159 2.87 0.71 -14.50
C THR A 159 4.11 -0.21 -14.47
N THR A 160 4.09 -1.27 -13.66
CA THR A 160 5.18 -2.27 -13.54
C THR A 160 4.72 -3.66 -13.94
N LEU A 161 5.68 -4.57 -14.20
CA LEU A 161 5.38 -5.94 -14.60
C LEU A 161 4.96 -6.85 -13.41
N ILE A 162 4.96 -6.33 -12.19
CA ILE A 162 4.69 -7.06 -10.93
C ILE A 162 3.27 -7.65 -10.89
N GLY A 163 2.32 -7.11 -11.65
CA GLY A 163 0.94 -7.60 -11.73
C GLY A 163 0.66 -8.64 -12.83
N HIS A 164 1.64 -8.99 -13.66
CA HIS A 164 1.45 -9.78 -14.88
C HIS A 164 1.92 -11.23 -14.73
N GLY A 165 1.20 -12.05 -13.94
CA GLY A 165 1.49 -13.50 -13.80
C GLY A 165 1.46 -14.32 -15.11
N ALA A 166 0.92 -13.78 -16.20
CA ALA A 166 0.99 -14.42 -17.51
C ALA A 166 2.36 -14.25 -18.20
N VAL A 167 3.08 -13.16 -17.91
CA VAL A 167 4.43 -12.91 -18.45
C VAL A 167 5.47 -13.75 -17.71
N SER A 168 5.25 -14.07 -16.43
CA SER A 168 6.13 -14.93 -15.63
C SER A 168 6.07 -16.41 -16.05
N LEU A 169 4.91 -16.91 -16.48
CA LEU A 169 4.79 -18.28 -17.00
C LEU A 169 5.43 -18.43 -18.39
N SER A 170 5.21 -17.47 -19.30
CA SER A 170 5.83 -17.47 -20.63
C SER A 170 7.36 -17.33 -20.56
N SER A 171 7.89 -16.54 -19.62
CA SER A 171 9.34 -16.42 -19.37
C SER A 171 9.92 -17.67 -18.70
N ALA A 172 9.20 -18.31 -17.78
CA ALA A 172 9.62 -19.59 -17.21
C ALA A 172 9.69 -20.70 -18.26
N ALA A 173 8.68 -20.80 -19.12
CA ALA A 173 8.67 -21.73 -20.26
C ALA A 173 9.87 -21.50 -21.20
N VAL A 174 10.18 -20.24 -21.48
CA VAL A 174 11.38 -19.81 -22.22
C VAL A 174 12.67 -20.24 -21.53
N SER A 175 12.79 -20.02 -20.23
CA SER A 175 13.98 -20.35 -19.44
C SER A 175 14.24 -21.85 -19.44
N LEU A 176 13.18 -22.65 -19.28
CA LEU A 176 13.26 -24.11 -19.39
C LEU A 176 13.65 -24.57 -20.80
N ALA A 177 13.08 -23.95 -21.85
CA ALA A 177 13.46 -24.27 -23.22
C ALA A 177 14.98 -24.04 -23.45
N GLY A 178 15.55 -22.96 -22.92
CA GLY A 178 17.00 -22.69 -22.99
C GLY A 178 17.88 -23.64 -22.18
N LYS A 179 17.32 -24.37 -21.20
CA LYS A 179 18.04 -25.45 -20.48
C LYS A 179 18.00 -26.78 -21.23
N ILE A 180 16.97 -27.00 -22.06
CA ILE A 180 16.76 -28.24 -22.81
C ILE A 180 17.45 -28.17 -24.18
N PHE A 181 17.44 -26.99 -24.83
CA PHE A 181 17.98 -26.80 -26.16
C PHE A 181 19.17 -25.82 -26.15
N ASP A 182 20.26 -26.18 -26.82
CA ASP A 182 21.43 -25.30 -26.99
C ASP A 182 21.10 -24.05 -27.83
N THR A 183 20.25 -24.22 -28.85
CA THR A 183 19.75 -23.14 -29.72
C THR A 183 18.26 -23.31 -30.00
N LEU A 184 17.54 -22.19 -30.04
CA LEU A 184 16.10 -22.15 -30.36
C LEU A 184 15.81 -21.74 -31.81
N GLY A 185 16.77 -21.19 -32.54
CA GLY A 185 16.53 -20.63 -33.88
C GLY A 185 16.05 -21.65 -34.92
N ASP A 186 16.62 -22.85 -34.86
CA ASP A 186 16.33 -23.99 -35.74
C ASP A 186 15.14 -24.85 -35.24
N LYS A 187 14.50 -24.48 -34.13
CA LYS A 187 13.45 -25.28 -33.50
C LYS A 187 12.07 -24.93 -34.02
N THR A 188 11.21 -25.95 -34.09
CA THR A 188 9.81 -25.82 -34.48
C THR A 188 8.92 -25.88 -33.25
N VAL A 189 8.04 -24.90 -33.10
CA VAL A 189 7.04 -24.87 -32.03
C VAL A 189 5.67 -25.22 -32.59
N MET A 190 4.95 -26.12 -31.92
CA MET A 190 3.54 -26.40 -32.18
C MET A 190 2.68 -25.85 -31.05
N LEU A 191 1.77 -24.94 -31.38
CA LEU A 191 0.79 -24.36 -30.48
C LEU A 191 -0.56 -25.04 -30.68
N MET A 192 -1.03 -25.75 -29.66
CA MET A 192 -2.35 -26.39 -29.64
C MET A 192 -3.33 -25.55 -28.83
N GLY A 193 -4.14 -24.77 -29.53
CA GLY A 193 -5.07 -23.80 -28.97
C GLY A 193 -4.76 -22.37 -29.38
N ALA A 194 -5.78 -21.51 -29.29
CA ALA A 194 -5.67 -20.08 -29.60
C ALA A 194 -6.02 -19.22 -28.37
N GLY A 195 -5.74 -19.74 -27.17
CA GLY A 195 -5.96 -19.01 -25.93
C GLY A 195 -4.92 -17.92 -25.71
N ARG A 196 -5.28 -16.91 -24.92
CA ARG A 196 -4.39 -15.78 -24.58
C ARG A 196 -3.05 -16.22 -23.96
N MET A 197 -3.06 -17.28 -23.16
CA MET A 197 -1.84 -17.84 -22.54
C MET A 197 -0.91 -18.49 -23.57
N ALA A 198 -1.49 -19.26 -24.49
CA ALA A 198 -0.77 -19.86 -25.61
C ALA A 198 -0.12 -18.79 -26.51
N GLU A 199 -0.87 -17.73 -26.82
CA GLU A 199 -0.38 -16.59 -27.59
C GLU A 199 0.82 -15.90 -26.91
N LEU A 200 0.73 -15.57 -25.63
CA LEU A 200 1.80 -14.89 -24.89
C LEU A 200 3.09 -15.73 -24.83
N THR A 201 2.96 -17.03 -24.64
CA THR A 201 4.10 -17.96 -24.64
C THR A 201 4.73 -18.08 -26.03
N ALA A 202 3.92 -18.21 -27.08
CA ALA A 202 4.41 -18.23 -28.47
C ALA A 202 5.13 -16.93 -28.86
N ARG A 203 4.61 -15.75 -28.48
CA ARG A 203 5.28 -14.46 -28.69
C ARG A 203 6.62 -14.35 -27.97
N SER A 204 6.71 -14.92 -26.77
CA SER A 204 7.94 -14.90 -25.97
C SER A 204 9.02 -15.80 -26.58
N LEU A 205 8.63 -16.99 -27.05
CA LEU A 205 9.49 -17.89 -27.81
C LEU A 205 9.96 -17.29 -29.13
N LYS A 206 9.09 -16.61 -29.88
CA LYS A 206 9.46 -15.93 -31.13
C LYS A 206 10.53 -14.84 -30.93
N ARG A 207 10.47 -14.10 -29.82
CA ARG A 207 11.48 -13.09 -29.48
C ARG A 207 12.89 -13.66 -29.27
N LEU A 208 13.02 -14.96 -29.01
CA LEU A 208 14.30 -15.65 -28.83
C LEU A 208 14.83 -16.27 -30.12
N GLY A 209 14.18 -15.99 -31.25
CA GLY A 209 14.65 -16.37 -32.57
C GLY A 209 14.01 -17.62 -33.14
N ILE A 210 12.98 -18.21 -32.53
CA ILE A 210 12.23 -19.33 -33.14
C ILE A 210 11.63 -18.89 -34.47
N GLU A 211 12.01 -19.58 -35.54
CA GLU A 211 11.58 -19.25 -36.90
C GLU A 211 10.31 -19.98 -37.32
N THR A 212 10.08 -21.19 -36.82
CA THR A 212 8.97 -22.05 -37.29
C THR A 212 7.90 -22.23 -36.22
N LEU A 213 6.69 -21.74 -36.50
CA LEU A 213 5.52 -21.87 -35.63
C LEU A 213 4.37 -22.55 -36.37
N LEU A 214 3.92 -23.68 -35.85
CA LEU A 214 2.72 -24.41 -36.28
C LEU A 214 1.60 -24.17 -35.29
N ILE A 215 0.40 -23.85 -35.73
CA ILE A 215 -0.73 -23.51 -34.85
C ILE A 215 -1.94 -24.36 -35.21
N THR A 216 -2.54 -25.01 -34.23
CA THR A 216 -3.78 -25.76 -34.41
C THR A 216 -4.83 -25.37 -33.37
N SER A 217 -6.10 -25.40 -33.74
CA SER A 217 -7.23 -25.05 -32.88
C SER A 217 -8.48 -25.77 -33.38
N ARG A 218 -9.37 -26.18 -32.47
CA ARG A 218 -10.67 -26.80 -32.83
C ARG A 218 -11.46 -25.98 -33.84
N THR A 219 -11.45 -24.66 -33.67
CA THR A 219 -11.93 -23.73 -34.70
C THR A 219 -10.73 -23.34 -35.56
N PHE A 220 -10.71 -23.80 -36.81
CA PHE A 220 -9.60 -23.57 -37.73
C PHE A 220 -9.34 -22.07 -37.99
N ASP A 221 -10.40 -21.27 -38.09
CA ASP A 221 -10.29 -19.81 -38.28
C ASP A 221 -9.47 -19.12 -37.18
N ASN A 222 -9.58 -19.59 -35.93
CA ASN A 222 -8.77 -19.06 -34.82
C ASN A 222 -7.27 -19.37 -35.01
N ALA A 223 -6.94 -20.56 -35.52
CA ALA A 223 -5.56 -20.91 -35.84
C ALA A 223 -5.04 -20.07 -37.01
N VAL A 224 -5.86 -19.81 -38.04
CA VAL A 224 -5.51 -18.95 -39.18
C VAL A 224 -5.26 -17.51 -38.74
N ALA A 225 -6.14 -16.95 -37.90
CA ALA A 225 -6.00 -15.59 -37.37
C ALA A 225 -4.70 -15.44 -36.56
N LEU A 226 -4.45 -16.38 -35.64
CA LEU A 226 -3.26 -16.36 -34.79
C LEU A 226 -1.98 -16.62 -35.60
N ALA A 227 -2.03 -17.50 -36.61
CA ALA A 227 -0.91 -17.76 -37.51
C ALA A 227 -0.55 -16.52 -38.33
N ARG A 228 -1.55 -15.79 -38.84
CA ARG A 228 -1.33 -14.51 -39.54
C ARG A 228 -0.66 -13.47 -38.63
N GLU A 229 -1.10 -13.40 -37.38
CA GLU A 229 -0.56 -12.44 -36.42
C GLU A 229 0.86 -12.77 -35.96
N LEU A 230 1.14 -14.05 -35.72
CA LEU A 230 2.43 -14.51 -35.22
C LEU A 230 3.39 -14.95 -36.33
N GLY A 231 3.01 -14.85 -37.60
CA GLY A 231 3.83 -15.31 -38.74
C GLY A 231 4.10 -16.82 -38.71
N GLY A 232 3.11 -17.62 -38.31
CA GLY A 232 3.16 -19.08 -38.29
C GLY A 232 2.31 -19.72 -39.40
N THR A 233 2.16 -21.04 -39.34
CA THR A 233 1.36 -21.85 -40.25
C THR A 233 0.20 -22.51 -39.50
N ALA A 234 -1.02 -22.31 -39.97
CA ALA A 234 -2.20 -22.98 -39.40
C ALA A 234 -2.29 -24.44 -39.88
N VAL A 235 -2.52 -25.36 -38.95
CA VAL A 235 -2.66 -26.80 -39.18
C VAL A 235 -4.06 -27.25 -38.73
N PRO A 236 -4.81 -27.99 -39.58
CA PRO A 236 -6.12 -28.52 -39.21
C PRO A 236 -6.08 -29.38 -37.94
N TYR A 237 -7.01 -29.14 -37.02
CA TYR A 237 -7.07 -29.87 -35.74
C TYR A 237 -7.25 -31.37 -35.91
N ASP A 238 -8.04 -31.82 -36.89
CA ASP A 238 -8.27 -33.26 -37.07
C ASP A 238 -7.04 -34.01 -37.62
N ASN A 239 -6.05 -33.28 -38.13
CA ASN A 239 -4.86 -33.86 -38.76
C ASN A 239 -3.55 -33.26 -38.23
N PHE A 240 -3.53 -32.86 -36.95
CA PHE A 240 -2.35 -32.21 -36.35
C PHE A 240 -1.24 -33.20 -35.98
N LYS A 241 -1.59 -34.46 -35.63
CA LYS A 241 -0.64 -35.46 -35.11
C LYS A 241 0.56 -35.74 -36.02
N PRO A 242 0.41 -35.87 -37.36
CA PRO A 242 1.56 -36.04 -38.25
C PRO A 242 2.57 -34.89 -38.24
N TYR A 243 2.18 -33.69 -37.79
CA TYR A 243 3.06 -32.53 -37.68
C TYR A 243 3.88 -32.53 -36.39
N LEU A 244 3.50 -33.32 -35.38
CA LEU A 244 4.25 -33.45 -34.12
C LEU A 244 5.67 -33.99 -34.35
N ARG A 245 5.89 -34.76 -35.42
CA ARG A 245 7.25 -35.21 -35.81
C ARG A 245 8.20 -34.05 -36.13
N MET A 246 7.66 -32.88 -36.47
CA MET A 246 8.46 -31.68 -36.75
C MET A 246 8.66 -30.84 -35.50
N ALA A 247 7.74 -30.88 -34.53
CA ALA A 247 7.74 -30.00 -33.36
C ALA A 247 8.74 -30.42 -32.29
N ASP A 248 9.65 -29.51 -31.93
CA ASP A 248 10.58 -29.66 -30.81
C ASP A 248 9.97 -29.16 -29.50
N VAL A 249 9.08 -28.17 -29.58
CA VAL A 249 8.29 -27.67 -28.46
C VAL A 249 6.80 -27.79 -28.79
N VAL A 250 6.00 -28.35 -27.88
CA VAL A 250 4.55 -28.42 -28.03
C VAL A 250 3.88 -27.74 -26.84
N ILE A 251 3.04 -26.73 -27.11
CA ILE A 251 2.30 -25.99 -26.09
C ILE A 251 0.83 -26.37 -26.18
N GLY A 252 0.30 -27.00 -25.15
CA GLY A 252 -1.12 -27.31 -25.01
C GLY A 252 -1.87 -26.21 -24.27
N SER A 253 -2.93 -25.66 -24.85
CA SER A 253 -3.89 -24.80 -24.16
C SER A 253 -5.34 -25.08 -24.61
N LEU A 254 -5.66 -26.33 -24.93
CA LEU A 254 -6.98 -26.74 -25.41
C LEU A 254 -7.95 -26.95 -24.24
N ALA A 255 -9.23 -26.62 -24.43
CA ALA A 255 -10.28 -26.93 -23.48
C ALA A 255 -10.81 -28.37 -23.71
N VAL A 256 -10.23 -29.37 -23.04
CA VAL A 256 -10.52 -30.80 -23.24
C VAL A 256 -11.01 -31.45 -21.94
N SER A 257 -11.80 -32.51 -22.08
CA SER A 257 -12.24 -33.34 -20.94
C SER A 257 -11.30 -34.51 -20.65
N GLN A 258 -10.48 -34.91 -21.62
CA GLN A 258 -9.44 -35.93 -21.50
C GLN A 258 -8.17 -35.49 -22.26
N PRO A 259 -6.99 -35.98 -21.86
CA PRO A 259 -5.74 -35.70 -22.58
C PRO A 259 -5.82 -36.08 -24.05
N VAL A 260 -5.31 -35.20 -24.91
CA VAL A 260 -5.32 -35.37 -26.38
C VAL A 260 -4.14 -36.22 -26.86
N LEU A 261 -3.07 -36.28 -26.06
CA LEU A 261 -1.86 -37.05 -26.33
C LEU A 261 -1.48 -37.88 -25.11
N GLY A 262 -1.28 -39.17 -25.33
CA GLY A 262 -0.83 -40.14 -24.33
C GLY A 262 0.40 -40.95 -24.76
N PRO A 263 0.96 -41.79 -23.87
CA PRO A 263 2.24 -42.46 -24.09
C PRO A 263 2.31 -43.31 -25.36
N ALA A 264 1.29 -44.11 -25.64
CA ALA A 264 1.29 -45.01 -26.80
C ALA A 264 1.43 -44.28 -28.14
N GLU A 265 0.74 -43.15 -28.29
CA GLU A 265 0.80 -42.35 -29.53
C GLU A 265 2.11 -41.56 -29.60
N PHE A 266 2.58 -41.06 -28.46
CA PHE A 266 3.79 -40.23 -28.40
C PHE A 266 5.07 -41.04 -28.56
N GLU A 267 5.08 -42.31 -28.16
CA GLU A 267 6.22 -43.21 -28.36
C GLU A 267 6.53 -43.42 -29.86
N ILE A 268 5.50 -43.48 -30.70
CA ILE A 268 5.66 -43.54 -32.16
C ILE A 268 6.34 -42.26 -32.66
N ILE A 269 5.89 -41.09 -32.19
CA ILE A 269 6.42 -39.79 -32.57
C ILE A 269 7.90 -39.65 -32.15
N VAL A 270 8.25 -40.07 -30.93
CA VAL A 270 9.64 -40.04 -30.44
C VAL A 270 10.56 -40.90 -31.30
N LYS A 271 10.10 -42.10 -31.70
CA LYS A 271 10.85 -43.00 -32.61
C LYS A 271 11.06 -42.36 -33.98
N GLU A 272 10.01 -41.79 -34.58
CA GLU A 272 10.10 -41.08 -35.86
C GLU A 272 11.03 -39.86 -35.79
N ARG A 273 11.07 -39.20 -34.64
CA ARG A 273 11.97 -38.07 -34.36
C ARG A 273 13.40 -38.49 -34.03
N ARG A 274 13.72 -39.79 -34.08
CA ARG A 274 15.03 -40.35 -33.70
C ARG A 274 15.45 -39.95 -32.29
N TYR A 275 14.50 -39.95 -31.36
CA TYR A 275 14.72 -39.63 -29.94
C TYR A 275 15.27 -38.22 -29.68
N ARG A 276 15.08 -37.27 -30.60
CA ARG A 276 15.42 -35.86 -30.34
C ARG A 276 14.58 -35.30 -29.19
N PRO A 277 15.15 -34.47 -28.30
CA PRO A 277 14.44 -33.86 -27.19
C PRO A 277 13.14 -33.19 -27.64
N THR A 278 12.08 -33.44 -26.87
CA THR A 278 10.78 -32.81 -27.10
C THR A 278 10.27 -32.21 -25.79
N PHE A 279 10.01 -30.90 -25.83
CA PHE A 279 9.58 -30.13 -24.66
C PHE A 279 8.08 -29.85 -24.75
N LEU A 280 7.32 -30.34 -23.78
CA LEU A 280 5.87 -30.22 -23.71
C LEU A 280 5.48 -29.27 -22.58
N ILE A 281 4.62 -28.30 -22.90
CA ILE A 281 4.11 -27.30 -21.96
C ILE A 281 2.59 -27.44 -21.89
N ASP A 282 2.06 -27.91 -20.76
CA ASP A 282 0.62 -28.03 -20.53
C ASP A 282 0.07 -26.82 -19.78
N LEU A 283 -0.68 -25.98 -20.50
CA LEU A 283 -1.41 -24.83 -19.95
C LEU A 283 -2.91 -25.14 -19.82
N GLY A 284 -3.33 -26.39 -20.08
CA GLY A 284 -4.71 -26.83 -20.04
C GLY A 284 -5.17 -27.23 -18.63
N VAL A 285 -6.39 -26.81 -18.26
CA VAL A 285 -7.10 -27.30 -17.08
C VAL A 285 -8.53 -27.64 -17.50
N PRO A 286 -8.91 -28.93 -17.66
CA PRO A 286 -8.11 -30.16 -17.48
C PRO A 286 -6.91 -30.32 -18.45
N ARG A 287 -5.94 -31.16 -18.06
CA ARG A 287 -4.65 -31.37 -18.77
C ARG A 287 -4.84 -31.81 -20.23
N ASN A 288 -3.99 -31.29 -21.11
CA ASN A 288 -3.93 -31.66 -22.53
C ASN A 288 -3.07 -32.90 -22.78
N PHE A 289 -2.09 -33.13 -21.90
CA PHE A 289 -1.14 -34.22 -22.01
C PHE A 289 -1.32 -35.20 -20.85
N ASP A 290 -1.14 -36.49 -21.14
CA ASP A 290 -1.06 -37.49 -20.10
C ASP A 290 0.26 -37.35 -19.34
N GLU A 291 0.21 -37.29 -18.01
CA GLU A 291 1.41 -37.13 -17.16
C GLU A 291 2.45 -38.24 -17.35
N ARG A 292 2.00 -39.43 -17.76
CA ARG A 292 2.87 -40.58 -18.05
C ARG A 292 3.80 -40.32 -19.22
N LEU A 293 3.62 -39.26 -20.02
CA LEU A 293 4.58 -38.87 -21.06
C LEU A 293 5.98 -38.57 -20.50
N ASN A 294 6.09 -38.12 -19.24
CA ASN A 294 7.40 -37.94 -18.59
C ASN A 294 8.17 -39.24 -18.34
N SER A 295 7.54 -40.41 -18.53
CA SER A 295 8.24 -41.70 -18.47
C SER A 295 8.98 -42.06 -19.76
N LEU A 296 8.73 -41.34 -20.86
CA LEU A 296 9.38 -41.57 -22.14
C LEU A 296 10.74 -40.86 -22.19
N GLU A 297 11.74 -41.53 -22.77
CA GLU A 297 13.06 -40.94 -22.95
C GLU A 297 13.02 -39.69 -23.84
N ASN A 298 13.76 -38.66 -23.43
CA ASN A 298 13.89 -37.38 -24.13
C ASN A 298 12.56 -36.61 -24.33
N VAL A 299 11.57 -36.88 -23.47
CA VAL A 299 10.32 -36.13 -23.38
C VAL A 299 10.28 -35.39 -22.05
N TYR A 300 10.07 -34.08 -22.10
CA TYR A 300 10.05 -33.20 -20.94
C TYR A 300 8.71 -32.49 -20.86
N LEU A 301 7.79 -32.96 -20.02
CA LEU A 301 6.47 -32.38 -19.81
C LEU A 301 6.42 -31.57 -18.52
N TYR A 302 6.03 -30.30 -18.67
CA TYR A 302 5.83 -29.36 -17.58
C TYR A 302 4.41 -28.80 -17.65
N ASP A 303 3.71 -28.81 -16.52
CA ASP A 303 2.40 -28.19 -16.42
C ASP A 303 2.46 -26.75 -15.88
N ILE A 304 1.31 -26.11 -15.75
CA ILE A 304 1.18 -24.74 -15.25
C ILE A 304 1.78 -24.57 -13.84
N ASP A 305 1.70 -25.60 -12.99
CA ASP A 305 2.21 -25.54 -11.62
C ASP A 305 3.73 -25.66 -11.61
N ASP A 306 4.30 -26.54 -12.44
CA ASP A 306 5.75 -26.68 -12.59
C ASP A 306 6.39 -25.43 -13.21
N LEU A 307 5.75 -24.82 -14.21
CA LEU A 307 6.17 -23.51 -14.73
C LEU A 307 6.07 -22.41 -13.67
N GLY A 308 5.06 -22.48 -12.80
CA GLY A 308 4.93 -21.61 -11.64
C GLY A 308 6.15 -21.71 -10.72
N LYS A 309 6.60 -22.93 -10.39
CA LYS A 309 7.79 -23.15 -9.56
C LYS A 309 9.04 -22.53 -10.18
N VAL A 310 9.23 -22.67 -11.49
CA VAL A 310 10.41 -22.12 -12.19
C VAL A 310 10.34 -20.59 -12.36
N ALA A 311 9.15 -20.04 -12.57
CA ALA A 311 8.94 -18.58 -12.55
C ALA A 311 9.31 -17.99 -11.17
N LEU A 312 9.01 -18.72 -10.11
CA LEU A 312 9.33 -18.36 -8.73
C LEU A 312 10.83 -18.49 -8.40
N GLU A 313 11.65 -19.11 -9.25
CA GLU A 313 13.11 -19.19 -9.06
C GLU A 313 13.87 -17.96 -9.60
N SER A 314 13.26 -17.14 -10.48
CA SER A 314 13.90 -15.92 -11.00
C SER A 314 13.70 -14.74 -10.02
N ARG A 315 14.62 -14.56 -9.06
CA ARG A 315 14.58 -13.51 -8.03
C ARG A 315 14.95 -12.12 -8.58
N ASP A 316 15.90 -12.07 -9.51
CA ASP A 316 16.53 -10.83 -9.99
C ASP A 316 15.61 -9.91 -10.80
N GLU A 317 14.70 -10.47 -11.61
CA GLU A 317 13.74 -9.66 -12.38
C GLU A 317 12.64 -9.06 -11.48
N ARG A 318 12.23 -9.79 -10.43
CA ARG A 318 11.28 -9.28 -9.43
C ARG A 318 11.87 -8.15 -8.60
N GLU A 319 13.14 -8.27 -8.19
CA GLU A 319 13.86 -7.19 -7.50
C GLU A 319 13.98 -5.93 -8.39
N ARG A 320 14.29 -6.07 -9.68
CA ARG A 320 14.39 -4.94 -10.61
C ARG A 320 13.07 -4.21 -10.80
N GLU A 321 11.96 -4.93 -10.93
CA GLU A 321 10.64 -4.30 -11.05
C GLU A 321 10.18 -3.70 -9.73
N ALA A 322 10.50 -4.32 -8.58
CA ALA A 322 10.25 -3.74 -7.26
C ALA A 322 11.00 -2.41 -7.09
N LEU A 323 12.26 -2.31 -7.54
CA LEU A 323 13.04 -1.07 -7.56
C LEU A 323 12.37 0.03 -8.42
N ARG A 324 11.75 -0.33 -9.55
CA ARG A 324 10.99 0.62 -10.38
C ARG A 324 9.72 1.13 -9.70
N ALA A 325 9.15 0.37 -8.77
CA ALA A 325 7.95 0.77 -8.04
C ALA A 325 8.24 1.73 -6.86
N GLU A 326 9.48 1.74 -6.33
CA GLU A 326 9.85 2.57 -5.17
C GLU A 326 9.58 4.07 -5.37
N PRO A 327 9.97 4.72 -6.49
CA PRO A 327 9.71 6.15 -6.67
C PRO A 327 8.22 6.48 -6.72
N LEU A 328 7.40 5.57 -7.26
CA LEU A 328 5.94 5.73 -7.29
C LEU A 328 5.36 5.66 -5.88
N ILE A 329 5.86 4.75 -5.04
CA ILE A 329 5.43 4.65 -3.64
C ILE A 329 5.85 5.90 -2.87
N GLU A 330 7.08 6.37 -3.03
CA GLU A 330 7.57 7.55 -2.31
C GLU A 330 6.75 8.81 -2.61
N LEU A 331 6.38 9.04 -3.87
CA LEU A 331 5.51 10.16 -4.25
C LEU A 331 4.15 10.10 -3.53
N GLU A 332 3.61 8.89 -3.39
CA GLU A 332 2.30 8.68 -2.79
C GLU A 332 2.36 8.74 -1.26
N VAL A 333 3.48 8.33 -0.66
CA VAL A 333 3.81 8.57 0.75
C VAL A 333 3.91 10.07 1.01
N ASP A 334 4.62 10.84 0.18
CA ASP A 334 4.70 12.30 0.30
C ASP A 334 3.32 12.97 0.24
N SER A 335 2.46 12.49 -0.66
CA SER A 335 1.07 12.96 -0.75
C SER A 335 0.27 12.65 0.52
N PHE A 336 0.46 11.46 1.10
CA PHE A 336 -0.23 11.05 2.32
C PHE A 336 0.25 11.82 3.55
N MET A 337 1.57 11.99 3.71
CA MET A 337 2.15 12.73 4.85
C MET A 337 1.72 14.18 4.86
N ARG A 338 1.74 14.87 3.71
CA ARG A 338 1.23 16.25 3.60
C ARG A 338 -0.24 16.36 4.00
N TRP A 339 -1.05 15.36 3.65
CA TRP A 339 -2.44 15.32 4.07
C TRP A 339 -2.58 15.11 5.58
N LEU A 340 -1.81 14.20 6.17
CA LEU A 340 -1.82 13.90 7.60
C LEU A 340 -1.41 15.14 8.43
N GLU A 341 -0.35 15.85 8.03
CA GLU A 341 0.05 17.13 8.62
C GLU A 341 -1.04 18.20 8.50
N GLY A 342 -1.81 18.19 7.41
CA GLY A 342 -2.94 19.10 7.21
C GLY A 342 -4.07 18.94 8.23
N LEU A 343 -4.16 17.78 8.90
CA LEU A 343 -5.18 17.53 9.94
C LEU A 343 -4.93 18.34 11.22
N GLU A 344 -3.69 18.78 11.47
CA GLU A 344 -3.35 19.60 12.64
C GLU A 344 -4.09 20.93 12.68
N LEU A 345 -4.44 21.45 11.50
CA LEU A 345 -5.16 22.72 11.38
C LEU A 345 -6.66 22.56 11.65
N VAL A 346 -7.21 21.35 11.62
CA VAL A 346 -8.67 21.14 11.72
C VAL A 346 -9.25 21.68 13.04
N PRO A 347 -8.67 21.42 14.24
CA PRO A 347 -9.15 22.01 15.49
C PRO A 347 -9.06 23.53 15.48
N ALA A 348 -7.93 24.10 15.05
CA ALA A 348 -7.77 25.55 15.00
C ALA A 348 -8.76 26.23 14.04
N ILE A 349 -9.06 25.60 12.90
CA ILE A 349 -10.08 26.05 11.94
C ILE A 349 -11.47 26.04 12.59
N LYS A 350 -11.77 25.01 13.39
CA LYS A 350 -13.04 24.90 14.12
C LYS A 350 -13.15 26.01 15.17
N ASP A 351 -12.08 26.27 15.92
CA ASP A 351 -12.03 27.32 16.94
C ASP A 351 -12.21 28.70 16.32
N ILE A 352 -11.47 29.02 15.25
CA ILE A 352 -11.61 30.27 14.48
C ILE A 352 -13.05 30.47 14.01
N ARG A 353 -13.68 29.42 13.47
CA ARG A 353 -15.10 29.46 13.06
C ARG A 353 -16.03 29.75 14.23
N SER A 354 -15.81 29.08 15.36
CA SER A 354 -16.63 29.26 16.56
C SER A 354 -16.51 30.68 17.12
N SER A 355 -15.28 31.20 17.23
CA SER A 355 -15.04 32.56 17.74
C SER A 355 -15.66 33.64 16.86
N ILE A 356 -15.55 33.53 15.53
CA ILE A 356 -16.16 34.51 14.62
C ILE A 356 -17.69 34.43 14.66
N GLU A 357 -18.27 33.23 14.80
CA GLU A 357 -19.72 33.10 14.94
C GLU A 357 -20.22 33.65 16.29
N GLN A 358 -19.46 33.46 17.37
CA GLN A 358 -19.74 34.08 18.66
C GLN A 358 -19.69 35.61 18.59
N LEU A 359 -18.72 36.20 17.88
CA LEU A 359 -18.67 37.64 17.62
C LEU A 359 -19.94 38.11 16.89
N ARG A 360 -20.33 37.41 15.82
CA ARG A 360 -21.55 37.73 15.06
C ARG A 360 -22.79 37.69 15.95
N ALA A 361 -22.94 36.63 16.74
CA ALA A 361 -24.08 36.45 17.63
C ALA A 361 -24.11 37.51 18.74
N GLY A 362 -22.95 37.84 19.32
CA GLY A 362 -22.82 38.90 20.31
C GLY A 362 -23.21 40.28 19.77
N GLU A 363 -22.90 40.59 18.52
CA GLU A 363 -23.30 41.86 17.90
C GLU A 363 -24.81 41.96 17.68
N LEU A 364 -25.42 40.86 17.22
CA LEU A 364 -26.87 40.80 17.04
C LEU A 364 -27.59 40.93 18.39
N GLU A 365 -27.08 40.32 19.45
CA GLU A 365 -27.66 40.42 20.79
C GLU A 365 -27.51 41.83 21.38
N ARG A 366 -26.35 42.48 21.20
CA ARG A 366 -26.15 43.89 21.63
C ARG A 366 -27.18 44.83 21.03
N HIS A 367 -27.61 44.58 19.80
CA HIS A 367 -28.61 45.38 19.10
C HIS A 367 -30.02 44.78 19.11
N ARG A 368 -30.30 43.81 19.99
CA ARG A 368 -31.60 43.10 20.04
C ARG A 368 -32.81 44.02 20.13
N ALA A 369 -32.72 45.10 20.92
CA ALA A 369 -33.82 46.01 21.17
C ALA A 369 -34.18 46.81 19.91
N TRP A 370 -33.17 47.21 19.15
CA TRP A 370 -33.35 47.83 17.84
C TRP A 370 -33.88 46.83 16.80
N LEU A 371 -33.31 45.62 16.77
CA LEU A 371 -33.75 44.55 15.86
C LEU A 371 -35.21 44.12 16.12
N ALA A 372 -35.69 44.19 17.36
CA ALA A 372 -37.07 43.89 17.72
C ALA A 372 -38.07 44.92 17.18
N GLY A 373 -37.62 46.15 16.88
CA GLY A 373 -38.45 47.20 16.30
C GLY A 373 -38.57 47.15 14.77
N LEU A 374 -37.84 46.25 14.10
CA LEU A 374 -37.84 46.12 12.64
C LEU A 374 -38.93 45.15 12.14
N ALA A 375 -39.35 45.32 10.89
CA ALA A 375 -40.23 44.34 10.25
C ALA A 375 -39.51 42.97 10.11
N PRO A 376 -40.22 41.83 10.18
CA PRO A 376 -39.60 40.51 10.12
C PRO A 376 -38.69 40.28 8.91
N GLY A 377 -39.05 40.83 7.75
CA GLY A 377 -38.24 40.74 6.52
C GLY A 377 -36.95 41.55 6.56
N GLU A 378 -36.90 42.65 7.31
CA GLU A 378 -35.71 43.48 7.47
C GLU A 378 -34.71 42.84 8.43
N ARG A 379 -35.21 42.28 9.54
CA ARG A 379 -34.41 41.48 10.48
C ARG A 379 -33.73 40.30 9.79
N ALA A 380 -34.48 39.54 8.98
CA ALA A 380 -33.93 38.40 8.23
C ALA A 380 -32.84 38.83 7.22
N ARG A 381 -32.98 40.01 6.58
CA ARG A 381 -31.95 40.56 5.69
C ARG A 381 -30.66 40.91 6.43
N ILE A 382 -30.74 41.45 7.65
CA ILE A 382 -29.57 41.77 8.48
C ILE A 382 -28.85 40.48 8.91
N GLU A 383 -29.57 39.45 9.32
CA GLU A 383 -28.99 38.13 9.64
C GLU A 383 -28.28 37.52 8.44
N LEU A 384 -28.90 37.55 7.25
CA LEU A 384 -28.28 37.10 6.00
C LEU A 384 -27.02 37.90 5.67
N MET A 385 -27.06 39.22 5.80
CA MET A 385 -25.93 40.10 5.52
C MET A 385 -24.74 39.83 6.45
N THR A 386 -24.99 39.78 7.76
CA THR A 386 -23.94 39.50 8.77
C THR A 386 -23.33 38.11 8.58
N ARG A 387 -24.16 37.10 8.29
CA ARG A 387 -23.69 35.74 7.99
C ARG A 387 -22.88 35.69 6.69
N SER A 388 -23.27 36.44 5.66
CA SER A 388 -22.50 36.57 4.42
C SER A 388 -21.14 37.23 4.65
N LEU A 389 -21.07 38.28 5.45
CA LEU A 389 -19.82 38.95 5.83
C LEU A 389 -18.87 37.99 6.56
N VAL A 390 -19.39 37.29 7.58
CA VAL A 390 -18.64 36.26 8.34
C VAL A 390 -18.12 35.16 7.42
N ASN A 391 -18.96 34.64 6.52
CA ASN A 391 -18.54 33.60 5.58
C ASN A 391 -17.43 34.08 4.63
N LYS A 392 -17.49 35.33 4.14
CA LYS A 392 -16.44 35.93 3.30
C LYS A 392 -15.13 36.10 4.07
N LEU A 393 -15.19 36.53 5.32
CA LEU A 393 -14.03 36.72 6.18
C LEU A 393 -13.37 35.37 6.52
N LEU A 394 -14.18 34.38 6.93
CA LEU A 394 -13.74 33.01 7.15
C LEU A 394 -13.07 32.42 5.90
N HIS A 395 -13.64 32.61 4.71
CA HIS A 395 -13.04 32.11 3.48
C HIS A 395 -11.62 32.68 3.28
N ARG A 396 -11.40 33.98 3.49
CA ARG A 396 -10.08 34.62 3.33
C ARG A 396 -9.06 34.11 4.35
N VAL A 397 -9.44 34.04 5.63
CA VAL A 397 -8.55 33.57 6.73
C VAL A 397 -8.19 32.10 6.53
N LEU A 398 -9.18 31.25 6.22
CA LEU A 398 -8.97 29.81 6.05
C LEU A 398 -8.21 29.45 4.79
N SER A 399 -8.36 30.23 3.70
CA SER A 399 -7.57 30.02 2.47
C SER A 399 -6.09 30.33 2.71
N GLY A 400 -5.78 31.43 3.41
CA GLY A 400 -4.39 31.76 3.76
C GLY A 400 -3.72 30.70 4.65
N LEU A 401 -4.47 30.09 5.57
CA LEU A 401 -3.96 28.99 6.41
C LEU A 401 -3.70 27.69 5.61
N ARG A 402 -4.54 27.40 4.60
CA ARG A 402 -4.42 26.20 3.75
C ARG A 402 -3.35 26.30 2.65
N ASP A 403 -3.14 27.50 2.10
CA ASP A 403 -2.20 27.73 0.99
C ASP A 403 -0.76 27.99 1.44
N SER A 404 -0.52 28.14 2.75
CA SER A 404 0.84 28.29 3.27
C SER A 404 1.67 27.03 3.05
N GLN A 405 2.66 27.08 2.15
CA GLN A 405 3.64 26.00 1.89
C GLN A 405 4.62 25.77 3.05
N ASN A 406 4.35 26.36 4.20
CA ASN A 406 5.31 26.51 5.28
C ASN A 406 5.34 25.28 6.20
N ALA A 407 6.45 25.14 6.93
CA ALA A 407 6.66 24.07 7.90
C ALA A 407 5.51 24.04 8.93
N ALA A 408 5.19 22.84 9.45
CA ALA A 408 4.09 22.62 10.41
C ALA A 408 4.10 23.62 11.59
N ALA A 409 5.29 24.02 12.06
CA ALA A 409 5.46 25.02 13.12
C ALA A 409 4.94 26.42 12.74
N GLU A 410 5.17 26.90 11.52
CA GLU A 410 4.65 28.20 11.06
C GLU A 410 3.14 28.17 10.83
N ARG A 411 2.61 27.04 10.36
CA ARG A 411 1.16 26.81 10.25
C ARG A 411 0.48 26.85 11.63
N ALA A 412 1.06 26.16 12.61
CA ALA A 412 0.59 26.18 14.00
C ALA A 412 0.70 27.58 14.62
N TYR A 413 1.80 28.30 14.38
CA TYR A 413 1.98 29.67 14.83
C TYR A 413 0.96 30.63 14.20
N THR A 414 0.73 30.53 12.89
CA THR A 414 -0.26 31.37 12.18
C THR A 414 -1.67 31.10 12.68
N ALA A 415 -2.01 29.83 12.93
CA ALA A 415 -3.27 29.44 13.54
C ALA A 415 -3.42 29.99 14.96
N ALA A 416 -2.36 29.95 15.78
CA ALA A 416 -2.35 30.51 17.13
C ALA A 416 -2.47 32.05 17.13
N VAL A 417 -1.80 32.73 16.20
CA VAL A 417 -1.89 34.19 16.03
C VAL A 417 -3.29 34.58 15.55
N ALA A 418 -3.86 33.87 14.58
CA ALA A 418 -5.23 34.09 14.13
C ALA A 418 -6.23 33.90 15.28
N ARG A 419 -6.07 32.85 16.09
CA ARG A 419 -6.86 32.64 17.31
C ARG A 419 -6.71 33.82 18.27
N ARG A 420 -5.48 34.24 18.58
CA ARG A 420 -5.21 35.32 19.54
C ARG A 420 -5.74 36.67 19.07
N LEU A 421 -5.62 37.00 17.79
CA LEU A 421 -6.16 38.23 17.22
C LEU A 421 -7.69 38.27 17.26
N LEU A 422 -8.34 37.12 16.99
CA LEU A 422 -9.81 37.02 16.99
C LEU A 422 -10.40 36.90 18.40
N CYS A 423 -9.64 36.37 19.37
CA CYS A 423 -10.09 36.22 20.76
C CYS A 423 -9.81 37.46 21.63
N ARG A 424 -8.76 38.25 21.37
CA ARG A 424 -8.36 39.37 22.24
C ARG A 424 -9.34 40.56 22.22
N GLU A 425 -10.25 40.65 21.24
CA GLU A 425 -11.34 41.64 21.24
C GLU A 425 -12.54 41.23 22.12
N LEU A 426 -12.56 40.01 22.63
CA LEU A 426 -13.55 39.53 23.58
C LEU A 426 -12.85 39.34 24.93
N ASN A 427 -13.26 40.09 25.96
CA ASN A 427 -13.01 39.73 27.36
C ASN A 427 -13.74 38.41 27.67
N LEU A 428 -13.28 37.31 27.08
CA LEU A 428 -13.64 35.96 27.43
C LEU A 428 -12.38 35.37 28.04
N ASP A 429 -12.47 35.10 29.35
CA ASP A 429 -11.38 34.59 30.16
C ASP A 429 -10.67 33.41 29.48
N ASP A 430 -9.34 33.49 29.50
CA ASP A 430 -8.45 32.44 29.03
C ASP A 430 -8.66 31.21 29.94
N PRO A 431 -9.10 30.04 29.41
CA PRO A 431 -9.31 28.86 30.25
C PRO A 431 -7.99 28.25 30.77
N ASP A 432 -6.83 28.86 30.50
CA ASP A 432 -5.52 28.38 30.95
C ASP A 432 -4.97 29.10 32.21
N THR A 433 -5.74 29.98 32.85
CA THR A 433 -5.35 30.56 34.17
C THR A 433 -6.05 29.86 35.32
N GLY A 434 -5.63 28.61 35.60
CA GLY A 434 -5.95 27.89 36.82
C GLY A 434 -4.91 28.14 37.91
N HIS A 435 -5.29 28.95 38.92
CA HIS A 435 -4.84 28.92 40.32
C HIS A 435 -3.33 28.97 40.61
N ASN A 436 -2.87 30.14 41.06
CA ASN A 436 -2.05 30.26 42.27
C ASN A 436 -2.43 31.58 42.96
N SER A 437 -3.38 31.50 43.87
CA SER A 437 -3.56 32.49 44.92
C SER A 437 -2.61 32.14 46.04
N GLU A 438 -1.56 32.94 46.24
CA GLU A 438 -1.05 33.25 47.57
C GLU A 438 -0.15 34.50 47.51
N ASP A 439 -0.53 35.45 48.37
CA ASP A 439 0.24 36.50 49.01
C ASP A 439 0.70 37.74 48.24
N GLY A 440 0.14 38.86 48.70
CA GLY A 440 0.61 40.20 48.44
C GLY A 440 1.78 40.61 49.35
N ALA A 441 2.02 41.93 49.29
CA ALA A 441 3.15 42.67 49.83
C ALA A 441 4.39 42.61 48.93
N PHE A 442 4.57 43.64 48.09
CA PHE A 442 5.81 44.40 47.94
C PHE A 442 5.52 45.63 47.06
N SER A 443 4.93 46.66 47.66
CA SER A 443 5.20 48.04 47.23
C SER A 443 6.25 48.62 48.18
N ASP A 444 7.05 49.55 47.65
CA ASP A 444 8.05 50.36 48.34
C ASP A 444 9.33 49.65 48.76
N ALA A 445 10.32 49.71 47.87
CA ALA A 445 11.60 50.37 48.11
C ALA A 445 12.53 49.99 46.95
N LEU A 446 13.04 50.97 46.22
CA LEU A 446 14.37 51.02 45.62
C LEU A 446 14.47 52.35 44.85
N ASP A 447 14.50 53.42 45.63
CA ASP A 447 15.26 54.61 45.27
C ASP A 447 16.54 54.59 46.12
N GLU A 448 17.61 55.13 45.54
CA GLU A 448 18.96 55.28 46.12
C GLU A 448 19.80 54.00 46.32
N THR A 449 20.71 53.75 45.37
CA THR A 449 22.17 53.88 45.57
C THR A 449 22.95 53.13 44.48
N GLY A 450 23.95 53.79 43.88
CA GLY A 450 25.13 53.06 43.37
C GLY A 450 25.48 53.18 41.90
N GLU A 451 25.49 54.39 41.32
CA GLU A 451 26.49 54.70 40.30
C GLU A 451 27.89 54.57 40.93
N LYS A 452 28.69 53.59 40.49
CA LYS A 452 30.16 53.68 40.36
C LYS A 452 30.75 52.39 39.79
N GLU A 453 31.75 52.57 38.92
CA GLU A 453 32.72 51.58 38.46
C GLU A 453 32.37 50.69 37.27
N VAL A 454 32.16 51.31 36.10
CA VAL A 454 32.62 50.72 34.81
C VAL A 454 33.39 51.78 34.02
N ARG A 455 34.52 52.23 34.59
CA ARG A 455 35.57 52.99 33.87
C ARG A 455 36.94 52.78 34.56
N ALA A 456 37.53 51.61 34.37
CA ALA A 456 38.99 51.41 34.44
C ALA A 456 39.32 50.02 33.88
N GLY A 457 40.09 49.94 32.80
CA GLY A 457 40.54 48.64 32.26
C GLY A 457 40.91 48.61 30.78
N ILE A 458 41.48 49.67 30.22
CA ILE A 458 42.29 49.57 28.99
C ILE A 458 43.70 49.19 29.43
N SER A 459 44.23 48.04 28.96
CA SER A 459 45.62 47.86 28.49
C SER A 459 46.12 46.41 28.67
N MET A 460 46.82 45.92 27.64
CA MET A 460 47.45 44.59 27.47
C MET A 460 46.48 43.49 27.03
N SER A 461 46.62 42.82 25.88
CA SER A 461 47.83 42.44 25.17
C SER A 461 47.48 42.09 23.71
N ALA A 462 48.04 42.85 22.76
CA ALA A 462 48.31 42.37 21.42
C ALA A 462 49.71 41.72 21.39
N ARG A 463 49.84 40.62 20.62
CA ARG A 463 51.06 39.96 20.08
C ARG A 463 51.45 38.60 20.67
N ARG A 464 51.25 37.56 19.85
CA ARG A 464 52.23 36.56 19.33
C ARG A 464 51.41 35.52 18.55
N ARG A 465 51.38 35.48 17.21
CA ARG A 465 52.41 34.95 16.28
C ARG A 465 53.19 33.76 16.82
N LYS A 466 52.73 32.55 16.48
CA LYS A 466 53.46 31.64 15.59
C LYS A 466 52.48 30.82 14.77
#